data_AF-A0A1R4JCI4-F1
#
_entry.id   AF-A0A1R4JCI4-F1
#
_cell.length_a   1.000
_cell.length_b   1.000
_cell.length_c   1.000
_cell.angle_alpha   90.00
_cell.angle_beta   90.00
_cell.angle_gamma   90.00
#
_symmetry.space_group_name_H-M   'P 1'
#
loop_
_entity.id
_entity.type
_entity.pdbx_description
1 polymer ?
#
loop_
_entity_poly.entity_id
_entity_poly.type
_entity_poly.pdbx_seq_one_letter_code
_entity_poly.pdbx_strand_id
1 'polypeptide(L)'
;MTTPHQKTDSRTGALSRLRRPAALTAASAAAAAALVGFAGPAQAADTGIPVLEEIKQCESGGDYTAHNPTSSASGAYQFLDMVWQSTDAGVGYASADAAPEHVQDAAAVELYSEWGTFPWLPSAHCWG
;
A
#
# COMPACT_ATOMS: atom_id res chain seq x y z
N MET A 1 50.84 -10.99 45.29
CA MET A 1 49.62 -10.69 46.06
C MET A 1 48.41 -10.90 45.16
N THR A 2 47.47 -11.73 45.63
CA THR A 2 46.08 -11.93 45.17
C THR A 2 45.79 -12.33 43.72
N THR A 3 45.79 -13.66 43.53
CA THR A 3 44.70 -14.52 43.02
C THR A 3 43.75 -14.02 41.92
N PRO A 4 43.56 -14.79 40.83
CA PRO A 4 42.52 -14.59 39.83
C PRO A 4 41.15 -15.11 40.30
N HIS A 5 40.06 -14.40 39.98
CA HIS A 5 38.70 -14.91 40.13
C HIS A 5 38.19 -15.48 38.81
N GLN A 6 38.14 -16.80 38.71
CA GLN A 6 37.17 -17.48 37.85
C GLN A 6 35.83 -17.59 38.58
N LYS A 7 34.72 -17.41 37.87
CA LYS A 7 33.42 -17.97 38.26
C LYS A 7 32.59 -18.37 37.04
N THR A 8 32.66 -19.68 36.80
CA THR A 8 31.59 -20.61 36.35
C THR A 8 30.88 -20.36 35.02
N ASP A 9 31.22 -21.25 34.10
CA ASP A 9 30.38 -21.80 33.04
C ASP A 9 29.27 -22.68 33.64
N SER A 10 28.02 -22.61 33.11
CA SER A 10 27.14 -23.76 32.86
C SER A 10 25.65 -23.41 32.67
N ARG A 11 25.17 -23.76 31.48
CA ARG A 11 23.95 -24.55 31.18
C ARG A 11 22.58 -23.94 31.53
N THR A 12 21.72 -23.80 30.53
CA THR A 12 20.59 -24.72 30.24
C THR A 12 19.50 -24.00 29.42
N GLY A 13 19.06 -24.62 28.32
CA GLY A 13 17.89 -24.21 27.53
C GLY A 13 18.15 -24.31 26.02
N ALA A 14 18.44 -25.51 25.48
CA ALA A 14 17.43 -26.36 24.84
C ALA A 14 16.57 -25.56 23.83
N LEU A 15 17.00 -25.48 22.57
CA LEU A 15 16.53 -26.31 21.46
C LEU A 15 15.01 -26.51 21.38
N SER A 16 14.50 -26.14 20.20
CA SER A 16 13.36 -26.76 19.53
C SER A 16 11.97 -26.42 20.06
N ARG A 17 11.24 -25.62 19.27
CA ARG A 17 10.05 -26.16 18.58
C ARG A 17 10.02 -25.69 17.13
N LEU A 18 10.51 -26.54 16.23
CA LEU A 18 9.92 -26.63 14.90
C LEU A 18 8.46 -27.09 15.06
N ARG A 19 7.54 -26.57 14.25
CA ARG A 19 6.77 -27.31 13.22
C ARG A 19 5.50 -26.56 12.79
N ARG A 20 5.47 -26.27 11.48
CA ARG A 20 4.30 -26.17 10.55
C ARG A 20 3.32 -27.35 10.75
N PRO A 21 2.04 -27.38 10.27
CA PRO A 21 1.56 -26.82 8.99
C PRO A 21 0.09 -26.34 8.93
N ALA A 22 -0.29 -25.92 7.71
CA ALA A 22 -1.60 -25.53 7.19
C ALA A 22 -2.78 -26.43 7.57
N ALA A 23 -3.97 -25.84 7.63
CA ALA A 23 -5.20 -26.46 7.15
C ALA A 23 -6.24 -25.38 6.84
N LEU A 24 -6.67 -25.33 5.58
CA LEU A 24 -7.87 -24.64 5.16
C LEU A 24 -9.07 -25.14 5.97
N THR A 25 -9.78 -24.26 6.66
CA THR A 25 -11.17 -24.53 7.01
C THR A 25 -12.04 -23.97 5.90
N ALA A 26 -12.34 -24.81 4.90
CA ALA A 26 -13.50 -24.61 4.06
C ALA A 26 -14.73 -24.79 4.96
N ALA A 27 -15.29 -23.69 5.44
CA ALA A 27 -16.60 -23.69 6.07
C ALA A 27 -17.64 -23.44 4.97
N SER A 28 -18.17 -24.52 4.40
CA SER A 28 -19.42 -24.48 3.64
C SER A 28 -20.58 -24.52 4.62
N ALA A 29 -21.41 -23.47 4.68
CA ALA A 29 -22.73 -23.54 5.27
C ALA A 29 -23.71 -22.56 4.60
N ALA A 30 -24.65 -23.17 3.86
CA ALA A 30 -26.03 -22.78 3.60
C ALA A 30 -26.35 -21.37 3.04
N ALA A 31 -26.87 -21.38 1.81
CA ALA A 31 -27.64 -20.29 1.25
C ALA A 31 -28.91 -20.02 2.07
N ALA A 32 -29.01 -18.82 2.62
CA ALA A 32 -30.28 -18.18 2.98
C ALA A 32 -30.39 -16.91 2.14
N ALA A 33 -31.40 -16.86 1.28
CA ALA A 33 -31.67 -15.73 0.41
C ALA A 33 -32.07 -14.50 1.24
N ALA A 34 -31.15 -13.54 1.36
CA ALA A 34 -31.45 -12.16 1.70
C ALA A 34 -30.83 -11.30 0.60
N LEU A 35 -31.65 -10.53 -0.14
CA LEU A 35 -31.21 -9.60 -1.18
C LEU A 35 -30.57 -8.34 -0.59
N VAL A 36 -29.63 -8.52 0.33
CA VAL A 36 -28.69 -7.48 0.75
C VAL A 36 -27.45 -7.69 -0.09
N GLY A 37 -27.14 -6.75 -0.98
CA GLY A 37 -25.92 -6.79 -1.78
C GLY A 37 -24.73 -6.88 -0.84
N PHE A 38 -24.06 -8.03 -0.81
CA PHE A 38 -22.78 -8.16 -0.14
C PHE A 38 -21.80 -7.31 -0.95
N ALA A 39 -21.54 -6.09 -0.49
CA ALA A 39 -20.29 -5.42 -0.82
C ALA A 39 -19.19 -6.31 -0.24
N GLY A 40 -18.58 -7.13 -1.10
CA GLY A 40 -17.30 -7.74 -0.76
C GLY A 40 -16.31 -6.63 -0.38
N PRO A 41 -15.21 -6.96 0.33
CA PRO A 41 -14.18 -5.96 0.58
C PRO A 41 -13.81 -5.33 -0.76
N ALA A 42 -13.82 -3.99 -0.84
CA ALA A 42 -13.26 -3.30 -1.98
C ALA A 42 -11.82 -3.80 -2.11
N GLN A 43 -11.55 -4.56 -3.16
CA GLN A 43 -10.19 -4.92 -3.49
C GLN A 43 -9.56 -3.62 -3.95
N ALA A 44 -8.66 -3.06 -3.13
CA ALA A 44 -7.87 -1.92 -3.55
C ALA A 44 -7.22 -2.30 -4.88
N ALA A 45 -7.44 -1.50 -5.91
CA ALA A 45 -6.76 -1.68 -7.17
C ALA A 45 -5.24 -1.63 -6.93
N ASP A 46 -4.53 -2.60 -7.52
CA ASP A 46 -3.10 -2.84 -7.34
C ASP A 46 -2.39 -2.58 -8.67
N THR A 47 -1.38 -1.71 -8.64
CA THR A 47 -0.55 -1.37 -9.79
C THR A 47 0.42 -2.49 -10.18
N GLY A 48 0.66 -3.45 -9.30
CA GLY A 48 1.70 -4.46 -9.45
C GLY A 48 3.12 -3.93 -9.26
N ILE A 49 3.28 -2.66 -8.87
CA ILE A 49 4.56 -2.00 -8.59
C ILE A 49 4.60 -1.71 -7.09
N PRO A 50 5.34 -2.49 -6.27
CA PRO A 50 5.27 -2.39 -4.81
C PRO A 50 5.50 -0.98 -4.25
N VAL A 51 6.43 -0.21 -4.82
CA VAL A 51 6.69 1.17 -4.37
C VAL A 51 5.54 2.12 -4.65
N LEU A 52 4.73 1.89 -5.71
CA LEU A 52 3.53 2.69 -5.95
C LEU A 52 2.44 2.40 -4.92
N GLU A 53 2.36 1.17 -4.41
CA GLU A 53 1.43 0.86 -3.31
C GLU A 53 1.88 1.51 -1.98
N GLU A 54 3.18 1.58 -1.72
CA GLU A 54 3.73 2.31 -0.56
C GLU A 54 3.48 3.82 -0.67
N ILE A 55 3.70 4.39 -1.86
CA ILE A 55 3.39 5.80 -2.16
C ILE A 55 1.90 6.07 -1.98
N LYS A 56 1.01 5.26 -2.58
CA LYS A 56 -0.45 5.36 -2.45
C LYS A 56 -0.89 5.40 -0.99
N GLN A 57 -0.32 4.51 -0.17
CA GLN A 57 -0.63 4.46 1.26
C GLN A 57 -0.10 5.68 2.01
N CYS A 58 1.08 6.20 1.65
CA CYS A 58 1.57 7.41 2.29
C CYS A 58 0.78 8.67 1.91
N GLU A 59 0.50 8.85 0.63
CA GLU A 59 -0.06 10.08 0.09
C GLU A 59 -1.49 10.34 0.60
N SER A 60 -2.31 9.29 0.69
CA SER A 60 -3.70 9.43 1.13
C SER A 60 -4.25 8.28 1.96
N GLY A 61 -3.44 7.26 2.28
CA GLY A 61 -3.96 6.01 2.84
C GLY A 61 -4.76 5.17 1.83
N GLY A 62 -4.55 5.40 0.53
CA GLY A 62 -5.30 4.75 -0.54
C GLY A 62 -6.70 5.32 -0.79
N ASP A 63 -6.98 6.54 -0.33
CA ASP A 63 -8.22 7.26 -0.65
C ASP A 63 -8.11 7.90 -2.05
N TYR A 64 -8.80 7.30 -3.03
CA TYR A 64 -8.90 7.80 -4.40
C TYR A 64 -9.72 9.09 -4.54
N THR A 65 -10.46 9.49 -3.50
CA THR A 65 -11.23 10.74 -3.46
C THR A 65 -10.55 11.83 -2.65
N ALA A 66 -9.34 11.58 -2.17
CA ALA A 66 -8.59 12.52 -1.35
C ALA A 66 -8.37 13.84 -2.10
N HIS A 67 -8.54 14.94 -1.38
CA HIS A 67 -8.31 16.27 -1.89
C HIS A 67 -7.53 17.08 -0.85
N ASN A 68 -6.40 17.65 -1.25
CA ASN A 68 -5.63 18.52 -0.37
C ASN A 68 -6.30 19.91 -0.27
N PRO A 69 -6.67 20.40 0.92
CA PRO A 69 -7.40 21.66 1.04
C PRO A 69 -6.57 22.92 0.74
N THR A 70 -5.25 22.77 0.55
CA THR A 70 -4.31 23.90 0.40
C THR A 70 -3.49 23.85 -0.89
N SER A 71 -3.66 22.83 -1.72
CA SER A 71 -2.96 22.67 -3.00
C SER A 71 -3.86 21.95 -3.99
N SER A 72 -3.44 21.83 -5.24
CA SER A 72 -4.15 21.05 -6.25
C SER A 72 -3.93 19.54 -6.14
N ALA A 73 -3.25 19.06 -5.09
CA ALA A 73 -2.93 17.65 -4.94
C ALA A 73 -4.20 16.84 -4.63
N SER A 74 -4.53 15.87 -5.47
CA SER A 74 -5.75 15.06 -5.35
C SER A 74 -5.53 13.59 -5.69
N GLY A 75 -6.50 12.75 -5.32
CA GLY A 75 -6.50 11.33 -5.59
C GLY A 75 -5.52 10.53 -4.72
N ALA A 76 -5.45 9.22 -4.96
CA ALA A 76 -4.73 8.29 -4.10
C ALA A 76 -3.20 8.52 -4.08
N TYR A 77 -2.69 9.19 -5.10
CA TYR A 77 -1.27 9.50 -5.28
C TYR A 77 -0.98 10.99 -5.14
N GLN A 78 -1.97 11.79 -4.73
CA GLN A 78 -1.85 13.23 -4.51
C GLN A 78 -1.27 13.98 -5.72
N PHE A 79 -1.73 13.63 -6.93
CA PHE A 79 -1.31 14.30 -8.16
C PHE A 79 -1.68 15.78 -8.13
N LEU A 80 -0.71 16.66 -8.43
CA LEU A 80 -1.02 18.05 -8.77
C LEU A 80 -1.74 18.10 -10.12
N ASP A 81 -2.75 18.96 -10.27
CA ASP A 81 -3.50 19.13 -11.54
C ASP A 81 -2.61 19.23 -12.79
N MET A 82 -1.49 19.96 -12.72
CA MET A 82 -0.55 20.09 -13.85
C MET A 82 0.10 18.76 -14.24
N VAL A 83 0.44 17.92 -13.26
CA VAL A 83 1.02 16.59 -13.48
C VAL A 83 -0.06 15.62 -13.94
N TRP A 84 -1.25 15.69 -13.35
CA TRP A 84 -2.40 14.89 -13.80
C TRP A 84 -2.69 15.11 -15.29
N GLN A 85 -2.76 16.38 -15.71
CA GLN A 85 -3.03 16.77 -17.09
C GLN A 85 -1.91 16.40 -18.07
N SER A 86 -0.71 16.05 -17.61
CA SER A 86 0.35 15.55 -18.48
C SER A 86 0.28 14.04 -18.73
N THR A 87 -0.57 13.31 -18.00
CA THR A 87 -0.74 11.87 -18.20
C THR A 87 -1.76 11.56 -19.30
N ASP A 88 -1.49 10.54 -20.10
CA ASP A 88 -2.43 9.99 -21.08
C ASP A 88 -3.61 9.31 -20.37
N ALA A 89 -3.35 8.62 -19.26
CA ALA A 89 -4.40 7.98 -18.46
C ALA A 89 -5.45 8.98 -17.96
N GLY A 90 -5.04 10.18 -17.53
CA GLY A 90 -5.92 11.19 -16.95
C GLY A 90 -6.84 11.91 -17.94
N VAL A 91 -6.69 11.68 -19.24
CA VAL A 91 -7.47 12.37 -20.29
C VAL A 91 -8.97 12.16 -20.07
N GLY A 92 -9.71 13.28 -20.06
CA GLY A 92 -11.16 13.29 -19.85
C GLY A 92 -11.59 13.53 -18.39
N TYR A 93 -10.64 13.62 -17.46
CA TYR A 93 -10.89 13.95 -16.05
C TYR A 93 -10.20 15.26 -15.67
N ALA A 94 -10.90 16.13 -14.93
CA ALA A 94 -10.38 17.44 -14.56
C ALA A 94 -9.23 17.37 -13.54
N SER A 95 -9.25 16.36 -12.67
CA SER A 95 -8.33 16.11 -11.56
C SER A 95 -8.31 14.61 -11.24
N ALA A 96 -7.34 14.16 -10.45
CA ALA A 96 -7.20 12.74 -10.12
C ALA A 96 -8.39 12.23 -9.29
N ASP A 97 -8.85 12.98 -8.29
CA ASP A 97 -10.01 12.64 -7.45
C ASP A 97 -11.35 12.58 -8.21
N ALA A 98 -11.41 13.12 -9.43
CA ALA A 98 -12.57 12.99 -10.32
C ALA A 98 -12.52 11.71 -11.17
N ALA A 99 -11.40 10.98 -11.17
CA ALA A 99 -11.18 9.81 -11.99
C ALA A 99 -11.41 8.50 -11.20
N PRO A 100 -11.93 7.45 -11.86
CA PRO A 100 -12.01 6.12 -11.26
C PRO A 100 -10.64 5.60 -10.80
N GLU A 101 -10.65 4.70 -9.82
CA GLU A 101 -9.43 4.15 -9.19
C GLU A 101 -8.40 3.64 -10.22
N HIS A 102 -8.86 2.82 -11.17
CA HIS A 102 -8.00 2.25 -12.21
C HIS A 102 -7.34 3.29 -13.13
N VAL A 103 -7.93 4.48 -13.28
CA VAL A 103 -7.36 5.57 -14.07
C VAL A 103 -6.23 6.24 -13.29
N GLN A 104 -6.41 6.44 -11.99
CA GLN A 104 -5.36 6.98 -11.13
C GLN A 104 -4.16 6.04 -11.01
N ASP A 105 -4.42 4.73 -10.88
CA ASP A 105 -3.37 3.70 -10.89
C ASP A 105 -2.62 3.68 -12.23
N ALA A 106 -3.33 3.77 -13.35
CA ALA A 106 -2.70 3.84 -14.67
C ALA A 106 -1.83 5.09 -14.83
N ALA A 107 -2.30 6.25 -14.36
CA ALA A 107 -1.52 7.49 -14.35
C ALA A 107 -0.26 7.37 -13.47
N ALA A 108 -0.34 6.68 -12.32
CA ALA A 108 0.80 6.45 -11.46
C ALA A 108 1.84 5.53 -12.12
N VAL A 109 1.38 4.46 -12.77
CA VAL A 109 2.24 3.54 -13.54
C VAL A 109 2.91 4.26 -14.70
N GLU A 110 2.18 5.09 -15.43
CA GLU A 110 2.70 5.91 -16.53
C GLU A 110 3.82 6.84 -16.02
N LEU A 111 3.53 7.66 -15.01
CA LEU A 111 4.49 8.62 -14.48
C LEU A 111 5.71 7.93 -13.85
N TYR A 112 5.52 6.80 -13.17
CA TYR A 112 6.61 5.98 -12.65
C TYR A 112 7.50 5.40 -13.75
N SER A 113 6.90 4.96 -14.86
CA SER A 113 7.65 4.39 -15.98
C SER A 113 8.56 5.44 -16.64
N GLU A 114 8.17 6.71 -16.58
CA GLU A 114 8.95 7.82 -17.14
C GLU A 114 9.97 8.39 -16.15
N TRP A 115 9.59 8.59 -14.89
CA TRP A 115 10.35 9.39 -13.93
C TRP A 115 10.81 8.62 -12.69
N GLY A 116 10.47 7.33 -12.58
CA GLY A 116 10.63 6.57 -11.36
C GLY A 116 9.87 7.23 -10.20
N THR A 117 10.50 7.30 -9.03
CA THR A 117 9.88 7.90 -7.84
C THR A 117 10.07 9.42 -7.72
N PHE A 118 10.69 10.07 -8.70
CA PHE A 118 10.98 11.51 -8.64
C PHE A 118 9.77 12.39 -8.28
N PRO A 119 8.56 12.19 -8.84
CA PRO A 119 7.38 13.00 -8.52
C PRO A 119 6.97 12.95 -7.05
N TRP A 120 7.30 11.86 -6.35
CA TRP A 120 6.89 11.60 -4.97
C TRP A 120 8.04 11.79 -3.96
N LEU A 121 9.21 12.31 -4.37
CA LEU A 121 10.31 12.59 -3.43
C LEU A 121 9.93 13.49 -2.24
N PRO A 122 9.02 14.49 -2.35
CA PRO A 122 8.58 15.26 -1.19
C PRO A 122 7.98 14.40 -0.07
N SER A 123 7.35 13.28 -0.41
CA SER A 123 6.80 12.33 0.55
C SER A 123 7.76 11.18 0.87
N ALA A 124 8.98 11.10 0.34
CA ALA A 124 9.87 9.95 0.55
C ALA A 124 10.02 9.51 2.02
N HIS A 125 10.01 10.46 2.96
CA HIS A 125 10.10 10.21 4.41
C HIS A 125 9.11 9.19 5.00
N CYS A 126 8.05 8.79 4.31
CA CYS A 126 7.07 7.78 4.75
C CYS A 126 7.07 6.48 3.92
N TRP A 127 7.65 6.46 2.72
CA TRP A 127 7.63 5.30 1.82
C TRP A 127 9.04 4.79 1.44
N GLY A 128 10.12 5.54 1.70
CA GLY A 128 11.48 5.19 1.29
C GLY A 128 12.61 5.82 2.12
#